data_AF-A0A212A6V5-F1
#
_entry.id   AF-A0A212A6V5-F1
#
_cell.length_a   1.000
_cell.length_b   1.000
_cell.length_c   1.000
_cell.angle_alpha   90.00
_cell.angle_beta   90.00
_cell.angle_gamma   90.00
#
_symmetry.space_group_name_H-M   'P 1'
#
loop_
_entity.id
_entity.type
_entity.pdbx_description
1 polymer ?
#
loop_
_entity_poly.entity_id
_entity_poly.type
_entity_poly.pdbx_seq_one_letter_code
_entity_poly.pdbx_strand_id
1 'polypeptide(L)' 'MIEGPFKTYRHFENTDDAIAFRKEHGTGGWIFSITDTGEAILFPWQMTPSQVLDSPYVRPFNGRLIGHVPATAGDADTA' A
#
# COMPACT_ATOMS: atom_id res chain seq x y z
N MET A 1 13.62 -1.57 24.34
CA MET A 1 12.98 -2.32 23.23
C MET A 1 11.49 -2.13 23.39
N ILE A 2 10.84 -1.33 22.54
CA ILE A 2 9.39 -1.07 22.63
C ILE A 2 8.75 -1.81 21.46
N GLU A 3 8.31 -3.03 21.73
CA GLU A 3 7.44 -3.80 20.85
C GLU A 3 6.00 -3.34 21.14
N GLY A 4 5.47 -2.49 20.27
CA GLY A 4 4.07 -2.06 20.30
C GLY A 4 3.17 -3.08 19.60
N PRO A 5 2.02 -3.47 20.18
CA PRO A 5 1.20 -4.55 19.67
C PRO A 5 0.41 -4.09 18.42
N PHE A 6 0.47 -4.88 17.34
CA PHE A 6 -0.43 -4.86 16.17
C PHE A 6 -0.32 -3.74 15.11
N LYS A 7 0.90 -3.41 14.66
CA LYS A 7 1.12 -2.81 13.32
C LYS A 7 1.91 -3.77 12.43
N THR A 8 1.34 -4.94 12.11
CA THR A 8 1.96 -5.87 11.16
C THR A 8 1.80 -5.33 9.74
N TYR A 9 2.72 -4.46 9.32
CA TYR A 9 2.92 -4.19 7.90
C TYR A 9 3.49 -5.46 7.27
N ARG A 10 2.97 -5.85 6.12
CA ARG A 10 3.43 -7.04 5.40
C ARG A 10 4.21 -6.61 4.18
N HIS A 11 5.44 -7.10 4.09
CA HIS A 11 6.27 -6.89 2.93
C HIS A 11 5.98 -7.97 1.89
N PHE A 12 5.98 -7.57 0.63
CA PHE A 12 5.76 -8.40 -0.53
C PHE A 12 6.89 -8.12 -1.52
N GLU A 13 7.39 -9.18 -2.13
CA GLU A 13 8.43 -9.08 -3.17
C GLU A 13 7.87 -8.48 -4.45
N ASN A 14 6.54 -8.58 -4.65
CA ASN A 14 5.85 -8.08 -5.82
C ASN A 14 4.63 -7.24 -5.44
N THR A 15 4.44 -6.16 -6.19
CA THR A 15 3.26 -5.30 -6.05
C THR A 15 1.95 -6.03 -6.36
N ASP A 16 1.96 -6.95 -7.32
CA ASP A 16 0.76 -7.71 -7.69
C ASP A 16 0.28 -8.62 -6.55
N ASP A 17 1.21 -9.26 -5.84
CA ASP A 17 0.92 -10.14 -4.69
C ASP A 17 0.30 -9.33 -3.54
N ALA A 18 0.81 -8.12 -3.27
CA ALA A 18 0.22 -7.21 -2.29
C ALA A 18 -1.22 -6.80 -2.65
N ILE A 19 -1.49 -6.58 -3.94
CA ILE A 19 -2.83 -6.23 -4.43
C ILE A 19 -3.77 -7.44 -4.35
N ALA A 20 -3.30 -8.63 -4.76
CA ALA A 20 -4.04 -9.88 -4.68
C ALA A 20 -4.40 -10.20 -3.22
N PHE A 21 -3.43 -10.14 -2.30
CA PHE A 21 -3.63 -10.37 -0.88
C PHE A 21 -4.66 -9.41 -0.28
N ARG A 22 -4.58 -8.13 -0.63
CA ARG A 22 -5.55 -7.11 -0.17
C ARG A 22 -6.96 -7.38 -0.68
N LYS A 23 -7.09 -7.81 -1.95
CA LYS A 23 -8.39 -8.16 -2.54
C LYS A 23 -8.97 -9.42 -1.90
N GLU A 24 -8.15 -10.44 -1.71
CA GLU A 24 -8.56 -11.76 -1.23
C GLU A 24 -8.96 -11.74 0.25
N HIS A 25 -8.21 -11.02 1.08
CA HIS A 25 -8.50 -10.90 2.51
C HIS A 25 -9.49 -9.79 2.86
N GLY A 26 -9.81 -8.89 1.91
CA GLY A 26 -10.72 -7.75 2.17
C GLY A 26 -10.25 -6.84 3.32
N THR A 27 -8.96 -6.86 3.66
CA THR A 27 -8.41 -6.25 4.88
C THR A 27 -8.43 -4.72 4.86
N GLY A 28 -8.73 -4.11 3.70
CA GLY A 28 -8.49 -2.68 3.49
C GLY A 28 -6.99 -2.36 3.54
N GLY A 29 -6.64 -1.08 3.59
CA GLY A 29 -5.25 -0.66 3.79
C GLY A 29 -4.61 0.06 2.62
N TRP A 30 -3.32 0.33 2.79
CA TRP A 30 -2.51 1.12 1.87
C TRP A 30 -1.36 0.27 1.37
N ILE A 31 -1.26 0.11 0.06
CA ILE A 31 -0.11 -0.57 -0.53
C ILE A 31 0.87 0.51 -0.96
N PHE A 32 2.12 0.40 -0.56
CA PHE A 32 3.18 1.23 -1.10
C PHE A 32 4.06 0.37 -2.00
N SER A 33 4.06 0.66 -3.30
CA SER A 33 4.88 -0.02 -4.29
C SER A 33 6.19 0.74 -4.45
N ILE A 34 7.32 0.08 -4.18
CA ILE A 34 8.67 0.62 -4.35
C ILE A 34 9.03 0.47 -5.83
N THR A 35 9.18 1.59 -6.53
CA THR A 35 9.48 1.58 -7.97
C THR A 35 10.91 1.14 -8.29
N ASP A 36 11.80 1.22 -7.32
CA ASP A 36 13.22 0.88 -7.48
C ASP A 36 13.45 -0.64 -7.56
N THR A 37 12.80 -1.40 -6.68
CA THR A 37 12.96 -2.85 -6.54
C THR A 37 11.76 -3.65 -7.05
N GLY A 38 10.60 -3.03 -7.22
CA GLY A 38 9.33 -3.71 -7.56
C GLY A 38 8.58 -4.28 -6.35
N GLU A 39 9.17 -4.17 -5.17
CA GLU A 39 8.63 -4.64 -3.90
C GLU A 39 7.41 -3.80 -3.47
N ALA A 40 6.61 -4.34 -2.56
CA ALA A 40 5.46 -3.62 -2.01
C ALA A 40 5.25 -3.88 -0.52
N ILE A 41 4.79 -2.85 0.18
CA ILE A 41 4.44 -2.94 1.60
C ILE A 41 2.95 -2.67 1.76
N LEU A 42 2.24 -3.63 2.35
CA LEU A 42 0.85 -3.46 2.77
C LEU A 42 0.81 -2.94 4.20
N PHE A 43 0.28 -1.74 4.35
CA PHE A 43 0.00 -1.11 5.62
C PHE A 43 -1.47 -1.32 6.02
N PRO A 44 -1.75 -1.45 7.33
CA PRO A 44 -3.12 -1.62 7.82
C PRO A 44 -3.99 -0.40 7.53
N TRP A 45 -5.29 -0.64 7.35
CA TRP A 45 -6.31 0.39 7.09
C TRP A 45 -6.45 1.45 8.19
N GLN A 46 -6.01 1.13 9.41
CA GLN A 46 -6.00 2.05 10.54
C GLN A 46 -4.93 3.15 10.42
N MET A 47 -3.95 3.01 9.52
CA MET A 47 -2.97 4.06 9.24
C MET A 47 -3.51 5.02 8.18
N THR A 48 -3.10 6.28 8.27
CA THR A 48 -3.39 7.28 7.24
C THR A 48 -2.31 7.28 6.16
N PRO A 49 -2.61 7.70 4.93
CA PRO A 49 -1.63 7.71 3.84
C PRO A 49 -0.41 8.59 4.19
N SER A 50 -0.62 9.69 4.92
CA SER A 50 0.47 10.54 5.41
C SER A 50 1.38 9.82 6.41
N GLN A 51 0.82 8.98 7.31
CA GLN A 51 1.63 8.17 8.23
C GLN A 51 2.37 7.06 7.51
N VAL A 52 1.79 6.51 6.44
CA VAL A 52 2.47 5.53 5.59
C VAL A 52 3.67 6.20 4.93
N LEU A 53 3.47 7.34 4.24
CA LEU A 53 4.55 8.05 3.54
C LEU A 53 5.64 8.60 4.47
N ASP A 54 5.30 8.98 5.71
CA ASP A 54 6.29 9.41 6.71
C ASP A 54 7.04 8.22 7.36
N SER A 55 6.58 6.99 7.13
CA SER A 55 7.13 5.81 7.78
C SER A 55 8.58 5.55 7.32
N PRO A 56 9.52 5.24 8.23
CA PRO A 56 10.94 5.04 7.89
C PRO A 56 11.20 3.88 6.91
N TYR A 57 10.21 3.02 6.69
CA TYR A 57 10.25 1.89 5.75
C TYR A 57 9.98 2.27 4.30
N VAL A 58 9.39 3.44 4.06
CA VAL A 58 9.10 3.93 2.70
C VAL A 58 9.72 5.30 2.44
N ARG A 59 10.00 6.08 3.49
CA ARG A 59 10.68 7.37 3.40
C ARG A 59 12.04 7.34 2.64
N PRO A 60 12.89 6.30 2.75
CA PRO A 60 14.12 6.23 1.95
C PRO A 60 13.91 5.66 0.54
N PHE A 61 12.73 5.12 0.23
CA PHE A 61 12.44 4.46 -1.03
C PHE A 61 11.50 5.31 -1.89
N ASN A 62 11.84 5.47 -3.17
CA ASN A 62 10.89 6.04 -4.12
C ASN A 62 9.84 5.01 -4.50
N GLY A 63 8.59 5.43 -4.46
CA GLY A 63 7.47 4.54 -4.74
C GLY A 63 6.16 5.27 -4.89
N ARG A 64 5.12 4.48 -5.16
CA ARG A 64 3.76 4.97 -5.34
C ARG A 64 2.85 4.35 -4.29
N LEU A 65 2.12 5.21 -3.60
CA LEU A 65 1.03 4.77 -2.73
C LEU A 65 -0.18 4.37 -3.59
N ILE A 66 -0.51 3.08 -3.57
CA ILE A 66 -1.69 2.50 -4.18
C ILE A 66 -2.81 2.48 -3.12
N GLY A 67 -3.59 3.55 -3.13
CA GLY A 67 -4.81 3.68 -2.31
C GLY A 67 -5.97 2.86 -2.86
N HIS A 68 -7.08 2.81 -2.12
CA HIS A 68 -8.35 2.38 -2.70
C HIS A 68 -8.74 3.36 -3.81
N VAL A 69 -8.50 2.98 -5.07
CA VAL A 69 -9.20 3.60 -6.19
C VAL A 69 -10.60 2.98 -6.12
N PRO A 70 -11.68 3.71 -5.77
CA PRO A 70 -13.01 3.19 -6.09
C PRO A 70 -13.00 2.95 -7.60
N ALA A 71 -13.52 1.80 -8.04
CA ALA A 71 -13.60 1.42 -9.45
C ALA A 71 -14.57 2.34 -10.22
N THR A 72 -14.26 3.64 -10.27
CA THR A 72 -15.03 4.71 -10.91
C THR A 72 -14.07 5.84 -11.29
N ALA A 73 -13.13 5.55 -12.17
CA ALA A 73 -12.89 6.43 -13.30
C ALA A 73 -13.64 5.73 -14.44
N GLY A 74 -14.93 5.99 -14.68
CA GLY A 74 -15.42 7.31 -15.05
C GLY A 74 -14.94 7.58 -16.47
N ASP A 75 -15.69 7.05 -17.44
CA ASP A 75 -15.99 7.69 -18.73
C ASP A 75 -15.08 8.87 -19.08
N ALA A 76 -14.10 8.62 -19.95
CA ALA A 76 -13.40 9.66 -20.69
C ALA A 76 -12.91 9.10 -22.03
N ASP A 77 -13.85 8.72 -22.90
CA ASP A 77 -13.71 8.89 -24.35
C ASP A 77 -15.10 8.85 -25.00
N THR A 78 -15.77 10.00 -24.98
CA THR A 78 -16.73 10.39 -26.02
C THR A 78 -16.04 11.50 -26.81
N ALA A 79 -15.67 11.20 -28.04
CA ALA A 79 -15.63 12.14 -29.17
C ALA A 79 -15.60 11.35 -30.49
#